data_AF-A0A3P7IEK9-F1
#
_entry.id   AF-A0A3P7IEK9-F1
#
_cell.length_a   1.000
_cell.length_b   1.000
_cell.length_c   1.000
_cell.angle_alpha   90.00
_cell.angle_beta   90.00
_cell.angle_gamma   90.00
#
_symmetry.space_group_name_H-M   'P 1'
#
loop_
_entity.id
_entity.type
_entity.pdbx_description
1 polymer ?
#
loop_
_entity_poly.entity_id
_entity_poly.type
_entity_poly.pdbx_seq_one_letter_code
_entity_poly.pdbx_strand_id
1 'polypeptide(L)'
;MMIVKSSDGNLSLHDMSSDAQGAASSDNQQNLFTPNVIGTHANGVLRAQFIRKRNTGDKNDKSFVGKCWKMMFPVSGGQLDENGNIIARSNTFLVSDKEVCIKSCREERKEEGSKEACQSSFRHPADCTGDDCEYVASWTYDKSANDVRFEISSKNIGRWTGIGFSK
;
A
#
# COMPACT_ATOMS: atom_id res chain seq x y z
N MET A 1 7.87 -1.34 2.04
CA MET A 1 6.65 -1.64 1.26
C MET A 1 5.76 -2.43 2.18
N MET A 2 4.50 -2.07 2.31
CA MET A 2 3.56 -2.88 3.09
C MET A 2 2.90 -3.89 2.17
N ILE A 3 3.14 -5.17 2.41
CA ILE A 3 2.66 -6.28 1.58
C ILE A 3 1.69 -7.13 2.38
N VAL A 4 0.54 -7.41 1.79
CA VAL A 4 -0.44 -8.34 2.32
C VAL A 4 -0.28 -9.67 1.59
N LYS A 5 -0.02 -10.74 2.35
CA LYS A 5 0.00 -12.12 1.87
C LYS A 5 -1.26 -12.84 2.30
N SER A 6 -1.71 -13.76 1.46
CA SER A 6 -2.80 -14.70 1.70
C SER A 6 -2.28 -16.13 1.56
N SER A 7 -2.35 -16.90 2.64
CA SER A 7 -2.08 -18.34 2.66
C SER A 7 -3.18 -19.05 3.43
N ASP A 8 -3.77 -20.08 2.82
CA ASP A 8 -4.75 -20.95 3.48
C ASP A 8 -5.91 -20.20 4.14
N GLY A 9 -6.40 -19.16 3.47
CA GLY A 9 -7.48 -18.29 3.96
C GLY A 9 -7.06 -17.24 4.99
N ASN A 10 -5.81 -17.29 5.48
CA ASN A 10 -5.28 -16.33 6.44
C ASN A 10 -4.56 -15.19 5.74
N LEU A 11 -4.82 -13.96 6.18
CA LEU A 11 -4.12 -12.77 5.72
C LEU A 11 -3.04 -12.36 6.72
N SER A 12 -1.90 -11.94 6.21
CA SER A 12 -0.80 -11.41 7.01
C SER A 12 -0.19 -10.18 6.34
N LEU A 13 0.20 -9.19 7.14
CA LEU A 13 0.88 -7.98 6.69
C LEU A 13 2.37 -8.14 6.93
N HIS A 14 3.18 -7.71 5.97
CA HIS A 14 4.63 -7.78 6.02
C HIS A 14 5.22 -6.45 5.56
N ASP A 15 6.19 -5.93 6.29
CA ASP A 15 7.05 -4.86 5.76
C ASP A 15 8.17 -5.50 4.94
N MET A 16 8.35 -5.00 3.74
CA MET A 16 9.30 -5.51 2.76
C MET A 16 10.05 -4.38 2.08
N SER A 17 11.33 -4.58 1.80
CA SER A 17 12.08 -3.69 0.92
C SER A 17 11.98 -4.21 -0.51
N SER A 18 11.97 -3.30 -1.48
CA SER A 18 12.15 -3.65 -2.90
C SER A 18 13.48 -3.11 -3.39
N ASP A 19 14.21 -3.91 -4.15
CA ASP A 19 15.38 -3.44 -4.90
C ASP A 19 14.98 -2.66 -6.17
N ALA A 20 15.98 -2.20 -6.92
CA ALA A 20 15.77 -1.43 -8.16
C ALA A 20 15.13 -2.26 -9.28
N GLN A 21 15.17 -3.58 -9.18
CA GLN A 21 14.57 -4.54 -10.11
C GLN A 21 13.12 -4.88 -9.72
N GLY A 22 12.63 -4.35 -8.61
CA GLY A 22 11.29 -4.61 -8.10
C GLY A 22 11.16 -5.94 -7.37
N ALA A 23 12.25 -6.63 -7.06
CA ALA A 23 12.19 -7.83 -6.23
C ALA A 23 11.93 -7.41 -4.78
N ALA A 24 10.82 -7.90 -4.23
CA ALA A 24 10.48 -7.68 -2.83
C ALA A 24 11.20 -8.71 -1.94
N SER A 25 12.03 -8.23 -1.01
CA SER A 25 12.65 -9.02 0.04
C SER A 25 12.07 -8.65 1.40
N SER A 26 11.89 -9.64 2.27
CA SER A 26 11.46 -9.40 3.65
C SER A 26 12.40 -8.41 4.32
N ASP A 27 11.83 -7.39 4.98
CA ASP A 27 12.62 -6.55 5.87
C ASP A 27 12.94 -7.34 7.16
N ASN A 28 14.13 -7.10 7.72
CA ASN A 28 14.55 -7.65 9.01
C ASN A 28 13.76 -7.05 10.19
N GLN A 29 13.04 -5.94 9.97
CA GLN A 29 12.16 -5.30 10.94
C GLN A 29 10.72 -5.25 10.44
N GLN A 30 9.84 -6.01 11.08
CA GLN A 30 8.40 -5.99 10.79
C GLN A 30 7.72 -4.89 11.61
N ASN A 31 7.81 -3.62 11.17
CA ASN A 31 7.35 -2.45 11.92
C ASN A 31 5.84 -2.15 11.75
N LEU A 32 5.03 -3.21 11.78
CA LEU A 32 3.61 -3.12 11.52
C LEU A 32 2.85 -2.93 12.83
N PHE A 33 2.13 -1.82 12.92
CA PHE A 33 1.33 -1.49 14.11
C PHE A 33 -0.01 -2.25 14.15
N THR A 34 -0.43 -2.84 13.03
CA THR A 34 -1.67 -3.60 12.97
C THR A 34 -1.36 -5.07 13.25
N PRO A 35 -1.70 -5.63 14.42
CA PRO A 35 -1.40 -7.03 14.73
C PRO A 35 -2.17 -7.99 13.82
N ASN A 36 -3.33 -7.57 13.30
CA ASN A 36 -4.18 -8.37 12.42
C ASN A 36 -4.64 -7.52 11.23
N VAL A 37 -4.40 -7.99 10.01
CA VAL A 37 -5.02 -7.42 8.81
C VAL A 37 -6.52 -7.70 8.85
N ILE A 38 -7.33 -6.67 8.65
CA ILE A 38 -8.76 -6.85 8.41
C ILE A 38 -8.93 -7.01 6.91
N GLY A 39 -9.42 -8.16 6.44
CA GLY A 39 -9.53 -8.38 5.01
C GLY A 39 -10.12 -9.71 4.63
N THR A 40 -10.19 -9.95 3.33
CA THR A 40 -10.70 -11.20 2.74
C THR A 40 -9.90 -11.55 1.49
N HIS A 41 -9.77 -12.84 1.20
CA HIS A 41 -9.37 -13.31 -0.12
C HIS A 41 -10.41 -14.32 -0.59
N ALA A 42 -11.33 -13.87 -1.43
CA ALA A 42 -12.44 -14.67 -1.91
C ALA A 42 -12.74 -14.33 -3.37
N ASN A 43 -13.20 -15.32 -4.14
CA ASN A 43 -13.58 -15.15 -5.54
C ASN A 43 -12.48 -14.47 -6.41
N GLY A 44 -11.21 -14.77 -6.13
CA GLY A 44 -10.06 -14.18 -6.85
C GLY A 44 -9.78 -12.71 -6.55
N VAL A 45 -10.36 -12.16 -5.47
CA VAL A 45 -10.14 -10.77 -5.05
C VAL A 45 -9.58 -10.75 -3.64
N LEU A 46 -8.39 -10.15 -3.49
CA LEU A 46 -7.76 -9.88 -2.20
C LEU A 46 -8.10 -8.45 -1.76
N ARG A 47 -8.76 -8.31 -0.62
CA ARG A 47 -9.07 -7.04 0.02
C ARG A 47 -8.42 -6.98 1.39
N ALA A 48 -7.81 -5.86 1.72
CA ALA A 48 -7.15 -5.68 3.00
C ALA A 48 -7.19 -4.25 3.48
N GLN A 49 -7.37 -4.10 4.79
CA GLN A 49 -7.29 -2.85 5.52
C GLN A 49 -6.25 -3.01 6.63
N PHE A 50 -5.35 -2.04 6.71
CA PHE A 50 -4.31 -2.00 7.73
C PHE A 50 -3.92 -0.55 8.04
N ILE A 51 -3.23 -0.39 9.17
CA ILE A 51 -2.83 0.89 9.73
C ILE A 51 -1.30 0.94 9.82
N ARG A 52 -0.73 2.06 9.42
CA ARG A 52 0.68 2.40 9.65
C ARG A 52 0.77 3.81 10.23
N LYS A 53 1.63 3.98 11.24
CA LYS A 53 1.91 5.31 11.79
C LYS A 53 2.50 6.22 10.72
N ARG A 54 2.20 7.52 10.82
CA ARG A 54 2.78 8.53 9.91
C ARG A 54 4.31 8.60 10.04
N ASN A 55 4.82 8.33 11.24
CA ASN A 55 6.22 8.15 11.56
C ASN A 55 6.34 6.89 12.43
N THR A 56 7.06 5.88 11.97
CA THR A 56 7.27 4.63 12.72
C THR A 56 8.38 4.74 13.75
N GLY A 57 9.28 5.73 13.60
CA GLY A 57 10.47 5.88 14.43
C GLY A 57 11.68 5.05 13.96
N ASP A 58 11.51 4.19 12.96
CA ASP A 58 12.62 3.47 12.32
C ASP A 58 13.28 4.35 11.23
N LYS A 59 14.61 4.32 11.19
CA LYS A 59 15.45 5.05 10.22
C LYS A 59 15.37 4.47 8.81
N ASN A 60 15.05 3.18 8.68
CA ASN A 60 14.90 2.52 7.39
C ASN A 60 13.53 2.81 6.75
N ASP A 61 12.57 3.21 7.58
CA ASP A 61 11.20 3.50 7.19
C ASP A 61 11.02 4.86 6.53
N LYS A 62 10.08 4.92 5.58
CA LYS A 62 9.66 6.19 4.97
C LYS A 62 8.66 6.90 5.88
N SER A 63 9.10 8.00 6.51
CA SER A 63 8.23 8.89 7.28
C SER A 63 7.42 9.81 6.36
N PHE A 64 6.13 9.98 6.65
CA PHE A 64 5.24 10.92 5.95
C PHE A 64 5.17 12.29 6.65
N VAL A 65 5.97 12.52 7.69
CA VAL A 65 6.02 13.81 8.40
C VAL A 65 6.93 14.76 7.64
N GLY A 66 6.35 15.84 7.09
CA GLY A 66 7.08 16.89 6.36
C GLY A 66 7.69 16.44 5.03
N LYS A 67 7.31 15.25 4.52
CA LYS A 67 7.82 14.68 3.27
C LYS A 67 6.69 14.04 2.48
N CYS A 68 6.86 14.01 1.16
CA CYS A 68 5.98 13.35 0.21
C CYS A 68 6.79 12.27 -0.51
N TRP A 69 6.11 11.23 -1.00
CA TRP A 69 6.76 10.09 -1.64
C TRP A 69 5.99 9.70 -2.88
N LYS A 70 6.69 9.18 -3.88
CA LYS A 70 6.01 8.44 -4.94
C LYS A 70 5.46 7.14 -4.37
N MET A 71 4.24 6.82 -4.77
CA MET A 71 3.57 5.60 -4.35
C MET A 71 3.87 4.51 -5.37
N MET A 72 4.11 3.29 -4.91
CA MET A 72 4.32 2.10 -5.75
C MET A 72 3.18 1.11 -5.55
N PHE A 73 2.63 0.59 -6.64
CA PHE A 73 1.43 -0.24 -6.64
C PHE A 73 1.71 -1.59 -7.33
N PRO A 74 1.83 -2.69 -6.57
CA PRO A 74 1.85 -4.06 -7.06
C PRO A 74 0.48 -4.50 -7.59
N VAL A 75 0.03 -3.88 -8.69
CA VAL A 75 -1.33 -4.04 -9.22
C VAL A 75 -1.69 -5.50 -9.53
N SER A 76 -0.77 -6.23 -10.15
CA SER A 76 -0.94 -7.66 -10.47
C SER A 76 -0.65 -8.58 -9.29
N GLY A 77 0.00 -8.07 -8.23
CA GLY A 77 0.47 -8.88 -7.12
C GLY A 77 1.43 -9.98 -7.56
N GLY A 78 1.44 -11.10 -6.84
CA GLY A 78 2.22 -12.27 -7.27
C GLY A 78 1.92 -13.54 -6.50
N GLN A 79 2.60 -14.61 -6.88
CA GLN A 79 2.48 -15.91 -6.22
C GLN A 79 3.40 -16.00 -4.98
N LEU A 80 3.04 -16.89 -4.07
CA LEU A 80 3.90 -17.32 -2.98
C LEU A 80 4.41 -18.73 -3.27
N ASP A 81 5.64 -19.04 -2.85
CA ASP A 81 6.17 -20.40 -2.84
C ASP A 81 5.54 -21.23 -1.71
N GLU A 82 5.93 -22.50 -1.61
CA GLU A 82 5.45 -23.43 -0.58
C GLU A 82 5.77 -22.97 0.86
N ASN A 83 6.78 -22.11 1.02
CA ASN A 83 7.21 -21.55 2.29
C ASN A 83 6.57 -20.17 2.58
N GLY A 84 5.71 -19.67 1.71
CA GLY A 84 5.09 -18.35 1.85
C GLY A 84 5.99 -17.18 1.46
N ASN A 85 7.10 -17.42 0.74
CA ASN A 85 7.94 -16.37 0.18
C ASN A 85 7.38 -15.87 -1.15
N ILE A 86 7.63 -14.60 -1.45
CA ILE A 86 7.22 -14.01 -2.73
C ILE A 86 8.03 -14.63 -3.87
N ILE A 87 7.34 -15.19 -4.86
CA ILE A 87 7.97 -15.60 -6.12
C ILE A 87 8.14 -14.33 -6.97
N ALA A 88 9.38 -13.90 -7.16
CA ALA A 88 9.76 -12.67 -7.87
C ALA A 88 9.53 -12.76 -9.40
N ARG A 89 8.27 -12.88 -9.83
CA ARG A 89 7.82 -12.71 -11.22
C ARG A 89 6.90 -11.49 -11.42
N SER A 90 6.76 -10.66 -10.38
CA SER A 90 5.87 -9.48 -10.40
C SER A 90 6.55 -8.35 -11.18
N ASN A 91 6.52 -8.43 -12.51
CA ASN A 91 7.35 -7.60 -13.38
C ASN A 91 6.84 -6.16 -13.62
N THR A 92 5.85 -5.66 -12.88
CA THR A 92 5.49 -4.23 -13.00
C THR A 92 4.86 -3.68 -11.73
N PHE A 93 5.63 -2.91 -10.96
CA PHE A 93 5.06 -1.96 -10.03
C PHE A 93 4.70 -0.68 -10.80
N LEU A 94 3.45 -0.24 -10.68
CA LEU A 94 3.11 1.09 -11.17
C LEU A 94 3.56 2.11 -10.14
N VAL A 95 4.15 3.22 -10.59
CA VAL A 95 4.60 4.30 -9.73
C VAL A 95 3.73 5.52 -10.00
N SER A 96 3.31 6.23 -8.97
CA SER A 96 2.57 7.49 -9.15
C SER A 96 3.43 8.53 -9.87
N ASP A 97 2.83 9.26 -10.80
CA ASP A 97 3.52 10.33 -11.55
C ASP A 97 3.99 11.45 -10.62
N LYS A 98 3.17 11.76 -9.62
CA LYS A 98 3.42 12.79 -8.60
C LYS A 98 3.70 12.16 -7.25
N GLU A 99 4.42 12.90 -6.42
CA GLU A 99 4.55 12.57 -5.01
C GLU A 99 3.21 12.76 -4.30
N VAL A 100 2.92 11.87 -3.36
CA VAL A 100 1.74 11.94 -2.50
C VAL A 100 2.18 12.35 -1.11
N CYS A 101 1.55 13.43 -0.63
CA CYS A 101 1.72 13.94 0.72
C CYS A 101 0.58 13.43 1.61
N ILE A 102 0.84 12.52 2.55
CA ILE A 102 -0.20 12.04 3.46
C ILE A 102 -0.42 13.06 4.59
N LYS A 103 -1.47 13.86 4.44
CA LYS A 103 -1.83 15.00 5.30
C LYS A 103 -3.34 15.00 5.58
N SER A 104 -3.78 15.89 6.49
CA SER A 104 -5.20 16.11 6.77
C SER A 104 -5.80 17.00 5.68
N CYS A 105 -6.67 16.45 4.83
CA CYS A 105 -7.29 17.21 3.74
C CYS A 105 -8.14 18.42 4.20
N ARG A 106 -8.54 18.49 5.48
CA ARG A 106 -9.25 19.66 6.05
C ARG A 106 -8.35 20.89 6.19
N GLU A 107 -7.04 20.70 6.31
CA GLU A 107 -6.07 21.79 6.49
C GLU A 107 -5.70 22.44 5.14
N GLU A 108 -5.79 21.69 4.03
CA GLU A 108 -5.52 22.19 2.67
C GLU A 108 -6.55 23.21 2.17
N ARG A 109 -7.79 23.20 2.69
CA ARG A 109 -8.81 24.18 2.31
C ARG A 109 -8.58 25.59 2.89
N LYS A 110 -7.55 25.77 3.75
CA LYS A 110 -7.20 27.07 4.32
C LYS A 110 -6.02 27.76 3.62
N GLU A 111 -5.24 27.02 2.82
CA GLU A 111 -4.19 27.58 1.99
C GLU A 111 -4.73 27.75 0.57
N GLU A 112 -5.29 28.93 0.28
CA GLU A 112 -5.76 29.31 -1.05
C GLU A 112 -4.58 29.28 -2.04
N GLY A 113 -4.45 28.19 -2.80
CA GLY A 113 -3.52 28.12 -3.93
C GLY A 113 -2.97 26.73 -4.29
N SER A 114 -3.00 25.75 -3.40
CA SER A 114 -2.55 24.39 -3.73
C SER A 114 -3.67 23.60 -4.43
N LYS A 115 -3.65 23.59 -5.77
CA LYS A 115 -4.45 22.66 -6.59
C LYS A 115 -3.97 21.20 -6.49
N GLU A 116 -3.19 20.85 -5.49
CA GLU A 116 -2.94 19.46 -5.14
C GLU A 116 -4.16 19.00 -4.35
N ALA A 117 -5.21 18.61 -5.06
CA ALA A 117 -6.29 17.85 -4.45
C ALA A 117 -5.66 16.73 -3.63
N CYS A 118 -5.99 16.65 -2.33
CA CYS A 118 -5.58 15.60 -1.41
C CYS A 118 -5.73 14.23 -2.08
N GLN A 119 -4.66 13.74 -2.74
CA GLN A 119 -4.73 12.46 -3.40
C GLN A 119 -4.77 11.43 -2.29
N SER A 120 -5.92 10.77 -2.17
CA SER A 120 -6.20 9.77 -1.14
C SER A 120 -6.49 8.41 -1.75
N SER A 121 -6.35 8.27 -3.07
CA SER A 121 -6.59 7.01 -3.76
C SER A 121 -5.82 6.87 -5.07
N PHE A 122 -5.67 5.62 -5.48
CA PHE A 122 -5.17 5.17 -6.77
C PHE A 122 -6.06 4.05 -7.30
N ARG A 123 -6.25 4.01 -8.61
CA ARG A 123 -7.03 3.00 -9.32
C ARG A 123 -6.28 2.53 -10.55
N HIS A 124 -6.39 1.24 -10.85
CA HIS A 124 -5.88 0.65 -12.08
C HIS A 124 -6.94 -0.29 -12.69
N PRO A 125 -7.27 -0.13 -13.99
CA PRO A 125 -6.96 1.01 -14.86
C PRO A 125 -7.42 2.36 -14.29
N ALA A 126 -6.89 3.48 -14.78
CA ALA A 126 -7.10 4.80 -14.14
C ALA A 126 -8.57 5.26 -14.16
N ASP A 127 -9.32 4.83 -15.16
CA ASP A 127 -10.71 5.15 -15.48
C ASP A 127 -11.70 4.06 -15.05
N CYS A 128 -11.23 3.00 -14.40
CA CYS A 128 -12.09 1.93 -13.91
C CYS A 128 -13.07 2.42 -12.82
N THR A 129 -14.22 1.77 -12.74
CA THR A 129 -15.22 2.04 -11.70
C THR A 129 -15.74 0.75 -11.09
N GLY A 130 -16.04 0.80 -9.78
CA GLY A 130 -16.61 -0.34 -9.07
C GLY A 130 -15.77 -1.59 -9.23
N ASP A 131 -16.43 -2.68 -9.65
CA ASP A 131 -15.78 -3.96 -9.81
C ASP A 131 -14.88 -4.04 -11.04
N ASP A 132 -14.92 -3.12 -12.00
CA ASP A 132 -14.04 -3.16 -13.19
C ASP A 132 -12.58 -2.83 -12.86
N CYS A 133 -12.30 -2.36 -11.64
CA CYS A 133 -10.95 -2.01 -11.20
C CYS A 133 -10.10 -3.23 -10.83
N GLU A 134 -9.01 -3.46 -11.54
CA GLU A 134 -8.03 -4.50 -11.21
C GLU A 134 -7.31 -4.23 -9.89
N TYR A 135 -7.01 -2.97 -9.60
CA TYR A 135 -6.41 -2.59 -8.33
C TYR A 135 -6.97 -1.27 -7.84
N VAL A 136 -7.27 -1.19 -6.55
CA VAL A 136 -7.67 0.03 -5.86
C VAL A 136 -6.84 0.15 -4.59
N ALA A 137 -6.22 1.31 -4.39
CA ALA A 137 -5.66 1.69 -3.11
C ALA A 137 -6.29 2.99 -2.64
N SER A 138 -6.54 3.11 -1.35
CA SER A 138 -6.88 4.37 -0.72
C SER A 138 -6.20 4.51 0.64
N TRP A 139 -5.98 5.75 1.05
CA TRP A 139 -5.36 6.07 2.33
C TRP A 139 -6.03 7.28 2.95
N THR A 140 -6.23 7.23 4.26
CA THR A 140 -6.78 8.33 5.05
C THR A 140 -5.92 8.55 6.28
N TYR A 141 -5.53 9.81 6.51
CA TYR A 141 -4.83 10.21 7.72
C TYR A 141 -5.83 10.53 8.84
N ASP A 142 -5.70 9.82 9.97
CA ASP A 142 -6.41 10.16 11.21
C ASP A 142 -5.49 11.02 12.09
N LYS A 143 -5.84 12.30 12.22
CA LYS A 143 -5.07 13.25 13.05
C LYS A 143 -5.17 12.93 14.55
N SER A 144 -6.28 12.36 15.01
CA SER A 144 -6.51 12.04 16.42
C SER A 144 -5.70 10.83 16.86
N ALA A 145 -5.66 9.79 16.03
CA ALA A 145 -4.85 8.58 16.27
C ALA A 145 -3.38 8.74 15.83
N ASN A 146 -3.09 9.76 15.02
CA ASN A 146 -1.80 10.01 14.38
C ASN A 146 -1.29 8.83 13.54
N ASP A 147 -2.20 8.19 12.82
CA ASP A 147 -1.93 7.05 11.97
C ASP A 147 -2.60 7.20 10.59
N VAL A 148 -2.19 6.32 9.68
CA VAL A 148 -2.69 6.28 8.32
C VAL A 148 -3.36 4.94 8.12
N ARG A 149 -4.66 4.98 7.79
CA ARG A 149 -5.44 3.81 7.41
C ARG A 149 -5.32 3.62 5.90
N PHE A 150 -4.87 2.44 5.49
CA PHE A 150 -4.80 2.01 4.10
C PHE A 150 -5.89 0.98 3.84
N GLU A 151 -6.49 1.05 2.66
CA GLU A 151 -7.36 0.03 2.11
C GLU A 151 -6.89 -0.31 0.70
N ILE A 152 -6.66 -1.59 0.44
CA ILE A 152 -6.27 -2.09 -0.88
C ILE A 152 -7.19 -3.21 -1.33
N SER A 153 -7.43 -3.27 -2.64
CA SER A 153 -8.13 -4.34 -3.33
C SER A 153 -7.37 -4.68 -4.60
N SER A 154 -7.15 -5.97 -4.86
CA SER A 154 -6.52 -6.46 -6.10
C SER A 154 -7.29 -7.65 -6.64
N LYS A 155 -7.61 -7.60 -7.93
CA LYS A 155 -8.22 -8.67 -8.71
C LYS A 155 -7.11 -9.44 -9.40
N ASN A 156 -6.61 -10.48 -8.75
CA ASN A 156 -5.80 -11.50 -9.41
C ASN A 156 -5.57 -12.69 -8.49
N ILE A 157 -5.21 -13.84 -9.07
CA ILE A 157 -4.91 -15.10 -8.37
C ILE A 157 -3.56 -15.06 -7.62
N GLY A 158 -2.97 -13.87 -7.49
CA GLY A 158 -1.78 -13.65 -6.68
C GLY A 158 -2.11 -13.85 -5.21
N ARG A 159 -1.29 -14.63 -4.52
CA ARG A 159 -1.35 -14.79 -3.07
C ARG A 159 -0.84 -13.57 -2.30
N TRP A 160 -0.36 -12.51 -2.98
CA TRP A 160 0.02 -11.27 -2.31
C TRP A 160 -0.18 -10.03 -3.18
N THR A 161 -0.39 -8.89 -2.54
CA THR A 161 -0.34 -7.53 -3.12
C THR A 161 0.13 -6.55 -2.04
N GLY A 162 0.15 -5.24 -2.29
CA GLY A 162 0.61 -4.29 -1.27
C GLY A 162 0.55 -2.85 -1.72
N ILE A 163 1.27 -2.00 -0.99
CA ILE A 163 1.55 -0.60 -1.35
C ILE A 163 2.98 -0.25 -0.92
N GLY A 164 3.71 0.39 -1.80
CA GLY A 164 5.11 0.80 -1.60
C GLY A 164 5.31 2.30 -1.68
N PHE A 165 6.49 2.74 -1.26
CA PHE A 165 6.88 4.15 -1.24
C PHE A 165 8.30 4.29 -1.76
N SER A 166 8.51 5.18 -2.75
CA SER A 166 9.84 5.48 -3.30
C SER A 166 10.16 6.97 -3.19
N LYS A 167 11.45 7.29 -3.34
CA LYS A 167 11.88 8.64 -3.72
C LYS A 167 11.39 8.97 -5.14
#